data_AF-A0A8J7GW32-F1
#
_entry.id   AF-A0A8J7GW32-F1
#
_cell.length_a   1.000
_cell.length_b   1.000
_cell.length_c   1.000
_cell.angle_alpha   90.00
_cell.angle_beta   90.00
_cell.angle_gamma   90.00
#
_symmetry.space_group_name_H-M   'P 1'
#
loop_
_entity.id
_entity.type
_entity.pdbx_description
1 polymer ?
#
loop_
_entity_poly.entity_id
_entity_poly.type
_entity_poly.pdbx_seq_one_letter_code
_entity_poly.pdbx_strand_id
1 'polypeptide(L)'
;MPVDQMNAATISDTVNRLIGTGTRAVKLGHGSFLTLDLTGNTGDWHLWIYGAAWRIDSATEILAGSEDDRDTLETAVRAIEGRVLTAVSVSGPSLGLELVFDEVALRVFPIHSTDMNHWLLYTPPGPVLVAGPGTSWEWTE
;
A
#
# COMPACT_ATOMS: atom_id res chain seq x y z
N MET A 1 -20.80 -20.07 -5.53
CA MET A 1 -21.19 -18.66 -5.36
C MET A 1 -20.13 -17.86 -6.10
N PRO A 2 -20.47 -17.07 -7.13
CA PRO A 2 -19.49 -16.18 -7.74
C PRO A 2 -19.01 -15.19 -6.67
N VAL A 3 -17.70 -14.91 -6.64
CA VAL A 3 -17.08 -13.90 -5.77
C VAL A 3 -17.44 -12.52 -6.34
N ASP A 4 -18.73 -12.19 -6.28
CA ASP A 4 -19.30 -10.96 -6.83
C ASP A 4 -19.17 -9.86 -5.78
N GLN A 5 -18.42 -8.82 -6.13
CA GLN A 5 -18.41 -7.50 -5.50
C GLN A 5 -18.28 -7.51 -3.97
N MET A 6 -17.06 -7.68 -3.47
CA MET A 6 -16.71 -7.00 -2.22
C MET A 6 -17.06 -5.52 -2.39
N ASN A 7 -17.96 -5.02 -1.53
CA ASN A 7 -18.49 -3.68 -1.65
C ASN A 7 -17.32 -2.69 -1.52
N ALA A 8 -17.13 -1.83 -2.52
CA ALA A 8 -16.06 -0.82 -2.50
C ALA A 8 -16.08 0.01 -1.20
N ALA A 9 -17.26 0.18 -0.60
CA ALA A 9 -17.41 0.78 0.72
C ALA A 9 -16.65 0.01 1.82
N THR A 10 -16.74 -1.31 1.87
CA THR A 10 -16.04 -2.15 2.86
C THR A 10 -14.53 -2.10 2.68
N ILE A 11 -14.05 -2.03 1.43
CA ILE A 11 -12.62 -1.85 1.14
C ILE A 11 -12.15 -0.49 1.64
N SER A 12 -12.85 0.57 1.25
CA SER A 12 -12.55 1.93 1.70
C SER A 12 -12.57 2.04 3.22
N ASP A 13 -13.58 1.49 3.88
CA ASP A 13 -13.70 1.47 5.34
C ASP A 13 -12.53 0.72 5.98
N THR A 14 -12.09 -0.39 5.38
CA THR A 14 -10.94 -1.16 5.86
C THR A 14 -9.66 -0.34 5.77
N VAL A 15 -9.34 0.21 4.60
CA VAL A 15 -8.09 0.99 4.43
C VAL A 15 -8.11 2.27 5.25
N ASN A 16 -9.27 2.91 5.42
CA ASN A 16 -9.43 4.11 6.26
C ASN A 16 -9.05 3.87 7.72
N ARG A 17 -9.07 2.62 8.21
CA ARG A 17 -8.59 2.28 9.57
C ARG A 17 -7.07 2.42 9.74
N LEU A 18 -6.33 2.55 8.64
CA LEU A 18 -4.91 2.86 8.67
C LEU A 18 -4.64 4.33 9.05
N ILE A 19 -5.63 5.22 8.92
CA ILE A 19 -5.44 6.63 9.27
C ILE A 19 -5.12 6.74 10.76
N GLY A 20 -4.05 7.48 11.08
CA GLY A 20 -3.52 7.64 12.43
C GLY A 20 -2.54 6.53 12.84
N THR A 21 -2.29 5.52 12.01
CA THR A 21 -1.21 4.56 12.25
C THR A 21 0.16 5.20 12.01
N GLY A 22 1.15 4.85 12.82
CA GLY A 22 2.54 5.27 12.66
C GLY A 22 3.33 4.24 11.85
N THR A 23 4.17 4.69 10.93
CA THR A 23 5.05 3.81 10.17
C THR A 23 6.26 3.41 11.01
N ARG A 24 6.30 2.16 11.45
CA ARG A 24 7.40 1.62 12.27
C ARG A 24 8.62 1.25 11.43
N ALA A 25 8.40 0.66 10.27
CA ALA A 25 9.47 0.24 9.37
C ALA A 25 9.00 0.27 7.92
N VAL A 26 9.90 0.64 7.01
CA VAL A 26 9.71 0.53 5.56
C VAL A 26 10.89 -0.24 4.98
N LYS A 27 10.62 -1.35 4.28
CA LYS A 27 11.68 -2.25 3.79
C LYS A 27 11.55 -2.47 2.29
N LEU A 28 12.67 -2.31 1.59
CA LEU A 28 12.81 -2.59 0.17
C LEU A 28 13.27 -4.02 -0.06
N GLY A 29 12.59 -4.73 -0.95
CA GLY A 29 13.01 -6.04 -1.46
C GLY A 29 13.74 -5.96 -2.79
N HIS A 30 13.63 -7.05 -3.56
CA HIS A 30 14.11 -7.10 -4.95
C HIS A 30 13.03 -6.59 -5.90
N GLY A 31 13.45 -5.87 -6.96
CA GLY A 31 12.54 -5.23 -7.90
C GLY A 31 11.64 -4.22 -7.19
N SER A 32 10.35 -4.21 -7.55
CA SER A 32 9.38 -3.29 -6.96
C SER A 32 8.84 -3.70 -5.58
N PHE A 33 9.41 -4.74 -4.94
CA PHE A 33 8.91 -5.21 -3.64
C PHE A 33 9.15 -4.17 -2.54
N LEU A 34 8.08 -3.74 -1.86
CA LEU A 34 8.10 -2.78 -0.76
C LEU A 34 7.16 -3.24 0.35
N THR A 35 7.60 -3.20 1.60
CA THR A 35 6.74 -3.52 2.75
C THR A 35 6.72 -2.38 3.76
N LEU A 36 5.56 -2.11 4.34
CA LEU A 36 5.37 -1.16 5.43
C LEU A 36 4.83 -1.90 6.66
N ASP A 37 5.46 -1.68 7.81
CA ASP A 37 4.94 -2.07 9.12
C ASP A 37 4.30 -0.83 9.75
N LEU A 38 2.99 -0.89 10.00
CA LEU A 38 2.20 0.22 10.55
C LEU A 38 1.68 -0.15 11.94
N THR A 39 1.88 0.71 12.93
CA THR A 39 1.40 0.49 14.30
C THR A 39 0.25 1.43 14.61
N GLY A 40 -0.92 0.87 14.92
CA GLY A 40 -2.12 1.61 15.32
C GLY A 40 -2.61 1.24 16.72
N ASN A 41 -3.58 2.01 17.21
CA ASN A 41 -4.23 1.75 18.51
C ASN A 41 -4.95 0.39 18.55
N THR A 42 -5.35 -0.15 17.40
CA THR A 42 -6.07 -1.43 17.29
C THR A 42 -5.16 -2.60 16.92
N GLY A 43 -3.84 -2.39 16.84
CA GLY A 43 -2.85 -3.41 16.53
C GLY A 43 -1.91 -3.02 15.37
N ASP A 44 -1.02 -3.95 15.05
CA ASP A 44 -0.04 -3.81 13.97
C ASP A 44 -0.65 -4.28 12.64
N TRP A 45 -0.42 -3.50 11.59
CA TRP A 45 -0.78 -3.80 10.22
C TRP A 45 0.50 -3.99 9.39
N HIS A 46 0.41 -4.80 8.35
CA HIS A 46 1.50 -4.97 7.39
C HIS A 46 0.97 -4.77 5.98
N LEU A 47 1.61 -3.91 5.21
CA LEU A 47 1.32 -3.72 3.79
C LEU A 47 2.46 -4.27 2.97
N TRP A 48 2.17 -5.16 2.04
CA TRP A 48 3.13 -5.70 1.08
C TRP A 48 2.72 -5.25 -0.31
N ILE A 49 3.62 -4.61 -1.03
CA ILE A 49 3.43 -4.18 -2.42
C ILE A 49 4.36 -5.03 -3.28
N TYR A 50 3.79 -5.78 -4.22
CA TYR A 50 4.52 -6.65 -5.14
C TYR A 50 3.75 -6.76 -6.45
N GLY A 51 4.43 -6.87 -7.60
CA GLY A 51 3.72 -6.88 -8.89
C GLY A 51 3.04 -5.55 -9.26
N ALA A 52 3.33 -4.49 -8.52
CA ALA A 52 2.91 -3.13 -8.82
C ALA A 52 4.14 -2.22 -8.94
N ALA A 53 4.02 -1.18 -9.76
CA ALA A 53 4.94 -0.05 -9.69
C ALA A 53 4.52 0.84 -8.51
N TRP A 54 5.46 1.59 -7.96
CA TRP A 54 5.14 2.60 -6.95
C TRP A 54 6.03 3.82 -7.09
N ARG A 55 5.59 4.92 -6.47
CA ARG A 55 6.30 6.19 -6.45
C ARG A 55 6.13 6.87 -5.11
N ILE A 56 7.18 7.51 -4.62
CA ILE A 56 7.16 8.36 -3.43
C ILE A 56 7.31 9.80 -3.90
N ASP A 57 6.35 10.64 -3.51
CA ASP A 57 6.31 12.06 -3.81
C ASP A 57 6.48 12.87 -2.53
N SER A 58 7.11 14.04 -2.63
CA SER A 58 6.94 15.11 -1.65
C SER A 58 5.90 16.13 -2.16
N ALA A 59 5.69 17.22 -1.42
CA ALA A 59 4.87 18.33 -1.88
C ALA A 59 5.41 19.00 -3.16
N THR A 60 6.70 18.89 -3.46
CA THR A 60 7.36 19.66 -4.52
C THR A 60 8.04 18.81 -5.59
N GLU A 61 8.34 17.55 -5.33
CA GLU A 61 9.10 16.71 -6.26
C GLU A 61 8.75 15.22 -6.12
N ILE A 62 9.19 14.44 -7.12
CA ILE A 62 9.19 12.98 -7.04
C ILE A 62 10.50 12.57 -6.36
N LEU A 63 10.40 11.87 -5.23
CA LEU A 63 11.56 11.41 -4.47
C LEU A 63 12.15 10.12 -5.03
N ALA A 64 11.30 9.18 -5.46
CA ALA A 64 11.72 7.96 -6.15
C ALA A 64 10.53 7.27 -6.84
N GLY A 65 10.79 6.57 -7.95
CA GLY A 65 9.95 5.51 -8.52
C GLY A 65 10.56 4.13 -8.28
N SER A 66 9.75 3.07 -8.32
CA SER A 66 10.15 1.69 -7.96
C SER A 66 11.29 1.08 -8.80
N GLU A 67 11.64 1.69 -9.93
CA GLU A 67 12.70 1.25 -10.85
C GLU A 67 13.96 2.13 -10.79
N ASP A 68 14.00 3.12 -9.88
CA ASP A 68 15.22 3.92 -9.65
C ASP A 68 16.32 3.09 -8.99
N ASP A 69 17.54 3.63 -8.97
CA ASP A 69 18.68 2.96 -8.36
C ASP A 69 18.50 2.77 -6.84
N ARG A 70 19.18 1.77 -6.28
CA ARG A 70 18.98 1.34 -4.90
C ARG A 70 19.24 2.45 -3.88
N ASP A 71 20.23 3.31 -4.10
CA ASP A 71 20.58 4.37 -3.16
C ASP A 71 19.48 5.45 -3.13
N THR A 72 18.90 5.75 -4.29
CA THR A 72 17.72 6.62 -4.42
C THR A 72 16.52 6.02 -3.67
N LEU A 73 16.20 4.74 -3.89
CA LEU A 73 15.10 4.07 -3.19
C LEU A 73 15.29 4.10 -1.67
N GLU A 74 16.48 3.75 -1.18
CA GLU A 74 16.79 3.70 0.25
C GLU A 74 16.70 5.07 0.91
N THR A 75 17.05 6.13 0.19
CA THR A 75 16.88 7.51 0.66
C THR A 75 15.40 7.89 0.72
N ALA A 76 14.62 7.57 -0.31
CA ALA A 76 13.21 7.93 -0.39
C ALA A 76 12.34 7.22 0.65
N VAL A 77 12.56 5.93 0.93
CA VAL A 77 11.75 5.20 1.93
C VAL A 77 11.93 5.73 3.35
N ARG A 78 13.11 6.29 3.68
CA ARG A 78 13.34 6.96 4.97
C ARG A 78 12.49 8.22 5.13
N ALA A 79 12.00 8.80 4.05
CA ALA A 79 11.08 9.93 4.13
C ALA A 79 9.72 9.51 4.70
N ILE A 80 9.35 8.22 4.67
CA ILE A 80 8.06 7.71 5.17
C ILE A 80 8.21 7.14 6.60
N GLU A 81 9.36 6.56 6.93
CA GLU A 81 9.60 5.90 8.20
C GLU A 81 9.42 6.87 9.40
N GLY A 82 8.72 6.42 10.44
CA GLY A 82 8.39 7.22 11.62
C GLY A 82 7.24 8.22 11.44
N ARG A 83 6.70 8.40 10.23
CA ARG A 83 5.56 9.31 9.99
C ARG A 83 4.22 8.65 10.29
N VAL A 84 3.22 9.48 10.56
CA VAL A 84 1.83 9.06 10.75
C VAL A 84 1.08 9.15 9.43
N LEU A 85 0.31 8.12 9.10
CA LEU A 85 -0.58 8.12 7.94
C LEU A 85 -1.75 9.06 8.19
N THR A 86 -1.88 10.12 7.38
CA THR A 86 -2.91 11.17 7.53
C THR A 86 -4.07 10.99 6.55
N ALA A 87 -3.83 10.37 5.40
CA ALA A 87 -4.87 10.02 4.45
C ALA A 87 -4.53 8.73 3.70
N VAL A 88 -5.57 8.05 3.23
CA VAL A 88 -5.47 6.85 2.42
C VAL A 88 -6.62 6.84 1.41
N SER A 89 -6.35 6.38 0.20
CA SER A 89 -7.40 6.16 -0.79
C SER A 89 -7.09 4.95 -1.65
N VAL A 90 -8.15 4.29 -2.12
CA VAL A 90 -8.08 3.20 -3.08
C VAL A 90 -8.93 3.58 -4.29
N SER A 91 -8.39 3.33 -5.47
CA SER A 91 -9.07 3.61 -6.73
C SER A 91 -9.57 2.31 -7.38
N GLY A 92 -10.89 2.19 -7.55
CA GLY A 92 -11.49 1.15 -8.40
C GLY A 92 -11.76 1.68 -9.81
N PRO A 93 -11.61 0.88 -10.88
CA PRO A 93 -11.25 -0.53 -10.89
C PRO A 93 -9.73 -0.79 -10.90
N SER A 94 -8.89 0.25 -10.91
CA SER A 94 -7.43 0.10 -11.11
C SER A 94 -6.70 -0.58 -9.96
N LEU A 95 -7.32 -0.67 -8.77
CA LEU A 95 -6.74 -1.15 -7.51
C LEU A 95 -5.52 -0.33 -7.05
N GLY A 96 -5.41 0.92 -7.54
CA GLY A 96 -4.38 1.85 -7.08
C GLY A 96 -4.58 2.20 -5.61
N LEU A 97 -3.48 2.35 -4.88
CA LEU A 97 -3.45 2.70 -3.47
C LEU A 97 -2.62 3.96 -3.29
N GLU A 98 -3.14 4.92 -2.54
CA GLU A 98 -2.42 6.11 -2.12
C GLU A 98 -2.40 6.20 -0.60
N LEU A 99 -1.22 6.47 -0.06
CA LEU A 99 -0.94 6.62 1.37
C LEU A 99 -0.22 7.95 1.58
N VAL A 100 -0.82 8.86 2.35
CA VAL A 100 -0.29 10.19 2.60
C VAL A 100 0.21 10.30 4.04
N PHE A 101 1.44 10.76 4.18
CA PHE A 101 2.20 10.94 5.42
C PHE A 101 2.63 12.41 5.52
N ASP A 102 1.69 13.27 5.89
CA ASP A 102 1.87 14.73 5.88
C ASP A 102 2.25 15.23 4.46
N GLU A 103 3.44 15.78 4.26
CA GLU A 103 3.91 16.26 2.94
C GLU A 103 4.47 15.17 2.01
N VAL A 104 4.45 13.89 2.42
CA VAL A 104 4.99 12.76 1.66
C VAL A 104 3.86 11.81 1.25
N ALA A 105 3.85 11.34 0.01
CA ALA A 105 2.84 10.39 -0.47
C ALA A 105 3.48 9.17 -1.14
N LEU A 106 3.05 7.96 -0.74
CA LEU A 106 3.33 6.72 -1.46
C LEU A 106 2.14 6.40 -2.36
N ARG A 107 2.38 6.28 -3.66
CA ARG A 107 1.39 5.92 -4.68
C ARG A 107 1.74 4.58 -5.29
N VAL A 108 0.78 3.67 -5.34
CA VAL A 108 0.92 2.33 -5.89
C VAL A 108 0.07 2.21 -7.16
N PHE A 109 0.71 1.72 -8.22
CA PHE A 109 0.15 1.58 -9.55
C PHE A 109 0.22 0.12 -9.98
N PRO A 110 -0.89 -0.62 -9.92
CA PRO A 110 -1.00 -1.93 -10.55
C PRO A 110 -0.59 -1.88 -12.02
N ILE A 111 0.36 -2.74 -12.40
CA ILE A 111 0.90 -2.80 -13.77
C ILE A 111 0.60 -4.12 -14.48
N HIS A 112 -0.03 -5.07 -13.78
CA HIS A 112 -0.47 -6.34 -14.34
C HIS A 112 -2.00 -6.43 -14.38
N SER A 113 -2.55 -6.97 -15.46
CA SER A 113 -3.99 -7.20 -15.59
C SER A 113 -4.41 -8.63 -15.25
N THR A 114 -3.45 -9.57 -15.22
CA THR A 114 -3.67 -10.99 -14.93
C THR A 114 -2.58 -11.54 -14.02
N ASP A 115 -2.86 -12.68 -13.39
CA ASP A 115 -1.89 -13.61 -12.77
C ASP A 115 -1.05 -13.11 -11.58
N MET A 116 -1.05 -11.81 -11.26
CA MET A 116 -0.36 -11.24 -10.11
C MET A 116 -1.26 -10.36 -9.27
N ASN A 117 -1.20 -10.55 -7.96
CA ASN A 117 -1.70 -9.57 -6.99
C ASN A 117 -0.78 -8.34 -7.00
N HIS A 118 -1.33 -7.20 -6.61
CA HIS A 118 -0.64 -5.90 -6.62
C HIS A 118 -0.16 -5.49 -5.24
N TRP A 119 -0.96 -5.79 -4.22
CA TRP A 119 -0.62 -5.55 -2.83
C TRP A 119 -1.52 -6.34 -1.88
N LEU A 120 -0.98 -6.61 -0.69
CA LEU A 120 -1.60 -7.35 0.41
C LEU A 120 -1.59 -6.48 1.67
N LEU A 121 -2.74 -6.35 2.33
CA LEU A 121 -2.87 -5.68 3.60
C LEU A 121 -3.28 -6.68 4.69
N TYR A 122 -2.34 -6.98 5.58
CA TYR A 122 -2.55 -7.81 6.76
C TYR A 122 -3.19 -6.95 7.85
N THR A 123 -4.35 -7.38 8.33
CA THR A 123 -5.13 -6.63 9.33
C THR A 123 -4.93 -7.22 10.74
N PRO A 124 -4.95 -6.42 11.83
CA PRO A 124 -4.89 -6.94 13.19
C PRO A 124 -6.28 -7.28 13.76
N PRO A 125 -6.49 -8.44 14.41
CA PRO A 125 -5.84 -9.75 14.30
C PRO A 125 -6.52 -10.62 13.22
N GLY A 126 -6.73 -10.03 12.05
CA GLY A 126 -7.76 -10.43 11.11
C GLY A 126 -7.24 -10.96 9.78
N PRO A 127 -8.16 -11.12 8.81
CA PRO A 127 -7.82 -11.62 7.48
C PRO A 127 -6.89 -10.68 6.72
N VAL A 128 -6.31 -11.18 5.64
CA VAL A 128 -5.51 -10.41 4.69
C VAL A 128 -6.40 -9.93 3.56
N LEU A 129 -6.40 -8.62 3.32
CA LEU A 129 -7.03 -8.03 2.14
C LEU A 129 -6.05 -8.11 0.96
N VAL A 130 -6.47 -8.80 -0.11
CA VAL A 130 -5.69 -8.99 -1.33
C VAL A 130 -6.28 -8.13 -2.45
N ALA A 131 -5.43 -7.31 -3.09
CA ALA A 131 -5.77 -6.56 -4.28
C ALA A 131 -5.17 -7.21 -5.52
N GLY A 132 -6.01 -7.58 -6.48
CA GLY A 132 -5.62 -8.26 -7.71
C GLY A 132 -5.87 -9.78 -7.66
N PRO A 133 -5.57 -10.49 -8.77
CA PRO A 133 -5.14 -9.94 -10.06
C PRO A 133 -6.21 -9.13 -10.78
N GLY A 134 -5.80 -8.30 -11.75
CA GLY A 134 -6.74 -7.47 -12.51
C GLY A 134 -7.48 -6.48 -11.61
N THR A 135 -8.81 -6.62 -11.51
CA THR A 135 -9.69 -5.75 -10.72
C THR A 135 -10.33 -6.47 -9.52
N SER A 136 -9.84 -7.66 -9.16
CA SER A 136 -10.43 -8.46 -8.08
C SER A 136 -9.98 -8.02 -6.70
N TRP A 137 -10.84 -8.34 -5.73
CA TRP A 137 -10.55 -8.24 -4.32
C TRP A 137 -10.83 -9.58 -3.66
N GLU A 138 -10.00 -9.96 -2.70
CA GLU A 138 -10.19 -11.18 -1.91
C GLU A 138 -9.83 -10.94 -0.45
N TRP A 139 -10.53 -11.64 0.46
CA TRP A 139 -10.13 -11.79 1.85
C TRP A 139 -9.63 -13.22 2.05
N THR A 140 -8.43 -13.37 2.61
CA THR A 140 -7.85 -14.68 2.95
C THR A 140 -7.53 -14.77 4.44
N GLU A 141 -7.62 -15.96 5.02
CA GLU A 141 -7.37 -16.23 6.45
C GLU A 141 -5.88 -16.40 6.79
#